data_AF-A0A2D9GNS2-F1
#
_entry.id   AF-A0A2D9GNS2-F1
#
_cell.length_a   1.000
_cell.length_b   1.000
_cell.length_c   1.000
_cell.angle_alpha   90.00
_cell.angle_beta   90.00
_cell.angle_gamma   90.00
#
_symmetry.space_group_name_H-M   'P 1'
#
loop_
_entity.id
_entity.type
_entity.pdbx_description
1 polymer ?
#
loop_
_entity_poly.entity_id
_entity_poly.type
_entity_poly.pdbx_seq_one_letter_code
_entity_poly.pdbx_strand_id
1 'polypeptide(L)' 'GLDVYEIEPLPDNHKLWSLDNVMLTPHIAVAEAVNLNNRRYEILENNAKLFLKNQDLINVVDKEKWF' A
#
# COMPACT_ATOMS: atom_id res chain seq x y z
N GLY A 1 6.92 -5.60 -15.07
CA GLY A 1 5.91 -4.53 -15.03
C GLY A 1 6.15 -3.69 -13.81
N LEU A 2 5.80 -2.41 -13.87
CA LEU A 2 5.89 -1.46 -12.76
C LEU A 2 4.47 -1.08 -12.34
N ASP A 3 4.15 -1.23 -11.06
CA ASP A 3 2.86 -0.79 -10.50
C ASP A 3 2.99 0.48 -9.66
N VAL A 4 4.19 0.79 -9.17
CA VAL A 4 4.45 1.92 -8.28
C VAL A 4 5.46 2.88 -8.91
N TYR A 5 5.34 4.16 -8.58
CA TYR A 5 6.21 5.21 -9.07
C TYR A 5 6.64 6.12 -7.92
N GLU A 6 7.76 6.83 -8.08
CA GLU A 6 8.23 7.78 -7.06
C GLU A 6 7.28 8.98 -6.91
N ILE A 7 6.70 9.44 -8.03
CA ILE A 7 5.66 10.46 -8.09
C ILE A 7 4.41 9.83 -8.70
N GLU A 8 3.29 9.92 -7.98
CA GLU A 8 2.01 9.37 -8.40
C GLU A 8 0.94 10.49 -8.52
N PRO A 9 0.17 10.54 -9.63
CA PRO A 9 0.25 9.67 -10.81
C PRO A 9 1.55 9.91 -11.60
N LEU A 10 1.97 8.90 -12.37
CA LEU A 10 3.18 9.00 -13.21
C LEU A 10 3.01 10.18 -14.20
N PRO A 11 3.92 11.18 -14.22
CA PRO A 11 3.77 12.33 -15.11
C PRO A 11 3.66 11.93 -16.58
N ASP A 12 2.78 12.58 -17.35
CA ASP A 12 2.50 12.23 -18.75
C ASP A 12 3.73 12.36 -19.67
N ASN A 13 4.70 13.20 -19.31
CA ASN A 13 5.95 13.38 -20.03
C ASN A 13 7.09 12.45 -19.57
N HIS A 14 6.81 11.48 -18.69
CA HIS A 14 7.83 10.59 -18.15
C HIS A 14 8.30 9.54 -19.18
N LYS A 15 9.61 9.29 -19.25
CA LYS A 15 10.24 8.39 -20.24
C LYS A 15 9.69 6.95 -20.22
N LEU A 16 9.21 6.49 -19.06
CA LEU A 16 8.67 5.13 -18.93
C LEU A 16 7.48 4.87 -19.89
N TRP A 17 6.70 5.90 -20.25
CA TRP A 17 5.59 5.76 -21.19
C TRP A 17 6.02 5.35 -22.60
N SER A 18 7.27 5.61 -23.00
CA SER A 18 7.77 5.35 -24.36
C SER A 18 8.65 4.11 -24.49
N LEU A 19 8.78 3.29 -23.43
CA LEU A 19 9.63 2.10 -23.45
C LEU A 19 8.81 0.87 -23.87
N ASP A 20 9.15 0.28 -25.02
CA ASP A 20 8.44 -0.88 -25.58
C ASP A 20 8.51 -2.15 -24.71
N ASN A 21 9.50 -2.24 -23.83
CA ASN A 21 9.77 -3.40 -22.98
C ASN A 21 9.26 -3.23 -21.55
N VAL A 22 8.40 -2.24 -21.27
CA VAL A 22 7.87 -1.96 -19.94
C VAL A 22 6.35 -1.98 -19.96
N MET A 23 5.76 -2.77 -19.05
CA MET A 23 4.32 -2.74 -18.75
C MET A 23 4.09 -1.91 -17.49
N LEU A 24 3.23 -0.91 -17.57
CA LEU A 24 2.90 0.03 -16.50
C LEU A 24 1.48 -0.22 -15.99
N THR A 25 1.29 -0.27 -14.67
CA THR A 25 -0.02 -0.33 -14.00
C THR A 25 -0.12 0.79 -12.96
N PRO A 26 -1.30 1.42 -12.76
CA PRO A 26 -1.42 2.65 -11.96
C PRO A 26 -1.65 2.37 -10.46
N HIS A 27 -0.72 1.67 -9.81
CA HIS A 27 -0.78 1.33 -8.37
C HIS A 27 -2.06 0.55 -8.00
N ILE A 28 -2.36 -0.49 -8.78
CA ILE A 28 -3.58 -1.31 -8.61
C ILE A 28 -3.30 -2.80 -8.47
N ALA A 29 -2.05 -3.22 -8.25
CA ALA A 29 -1.70 -4.65 -8.15
C ALA A 29 -2.54 -5.42 -7.11
N VAL A 30 -3.05 -4.72 -6.09
CA VAL A 30 -3.87 -5.31 -5.02
C VAL A 30 -5.27 -4.69 -4.89
N ALA A 31 -5.65 -3.73 -5.74
CA ALA A 31 -6.85 -2.91 -5.53
C ALA A 31 -8.15 -3.73 -5.38
N GLU A 32 -8.24 -4.86 -6.06
CA GLU A 32 -9.40 -5.77 -6.04
C GLU A 32 -9.10 -7.12 -5.38
N ALA A 33 -8.06 -7.19 -4.54
CA ALA A 33 -7.75 -8.41 -3.82
C ALA A 33 -8.95 -8.86 -2.97
N VAL A 34 -9.23 -10.17 -2.99
CA VAL A 34 -10.35 -10.76 -2.26
C VAL A 34 -10.26 -10.39 -0.78
N ASN A 35 -11.38 -9.94 -0.22
CA ASN A 35 -11.53 -9.63 1.20
C ASN A 35 -10.64 -8.46 1.72
N LEU A 36 -10.07 -7.62 0.85
CA LEU A 36 -9.14 -6.56 1.24
C LEU A 36 -9.77 -5.55 2.23
N ASN A 37 -11.01 -5.13 1.97
CA ASN A 37 -11.70 -4.15 2.83
C ASN A 37 -11.95 -4.69 4.24
N ASN A 38 -12.42 -5.94 4.35
CA ASN A 38 -12.66 -6.55 5.67
C ASN A 38 -11.34 -6.73 6.43
N ARG A 39 -10.28 -7.24 5.79
CA ARG A 39 -8.97 -7.40 6.44
C ARG A 39 -8.38 -6.08 6.93
N ARG A 40 -8.52 -5.00 6.16
CA ARG A 40 -8.10 -3.65 6.57
C ARG A 40 -8.91 -3.14 7.76
N TYR A 41 -10.23 -3.31 7.70
CA TYR A 41 -11.13 -2.90 8.77
C TYR A 41 -10.84 -3.66 10.07
N GLU A 42 -10.64 -4.98 10.00
CA GLU A 42 -10.31 -5.83 11.16
C GLU A 42 -9.04 -5.35 11.88
N ILE A 43 -7.96 -5.02 11.15
CA ILE A 43 -6.72 -4.50 11.75
C ILE A 43 -6.98 -3.15 12.43
N LEU A 44 -7.70 -2.25 11.77
CA LEU A 44 -8.02 -0.93 12.32
C LEU A 44 -8.86 -1.03 13.60
N GLU A 45 -9.93 -1.83 13.56
CA GLU A 45 -10.84 -2.03 14.68
C GLU A 45 -10.12 -2.66 15.87
N ASN A 46 -9.31 -3.69 15.63
CA ASN A 46 -8.56 -4.37 16.69
C ASN A 46 -7.53 -3.42 17.33
N ASN A 47 -6.77 -2.67 16.53
CA ASN A 47 -5.81 -1.71 17.06
C ASN A 47 -6.48 -0.56 17.81
N ALA A 48 -7.66 -0.09 17.38
CA ALA A 48 -8.42 0.90 18.14
C ALA A 48 -8.82 0.37 19.54
N LYS A 49 -9.28 -0.88 19.63
CA LYS A 49 -9.62 -1.53 20.91
C LYS A 49 -8.40 -1.71 21.83
N LEU A 50 -7.26 -2.12 21.27
CA LEU A 50 -6.00 -2.29 22.00
C LEU A 50 -5.46 -0.95 22.51
N PHE A 51 -5.49 0.08 21.66
CA PHE A 51 -5.07 1.43 22.00
C PHE A 51 -5.86 1.99 23.19
N LEU A 52 -7.19 1.86 23.20
CA LEU A 52 -8.04 2.32 24.31
C LEU A 52 -7.75 1.60 25.64
N LYS A 53 -7.15 0.41 25.59
CA LYS A 53 -6.77 -0.38 26.77
C LYS A 53 -5.31 -0.22 27.15
N ASN A 54 -4.55 0.67 26.48
CA ASN A 54 -3.09 0.77 26.62
C ASN A 54 -2.37 -0.59 26.44
N GLN A 55 -2.83 -1.38 25.47
CA GLN A 55 -2.22 -2.68 25.12
C GLN A 55 -1.40 -2.55 23.83
N ASP A 56 -0.47 -3.48 23.64
CA ASP A 56 0.36 -3.54 22.43
C ASP A 56 -0.51 -3.71 21.18
N LEU A 57 -0.19 -2.94 20.14
CA LEU A 57 -0.86 -3.00 18.84
C LEU A 57 -0.33 -4.18 18.02
N ILE A 58 -1.14 -4.64 17.07
CA ILE A 58 -0.70 -5.60 16.05
C ILE A 58 -0.16 -4.86 14.82
N ASN A 59 0.79 -5.48 14.11
CA ASN A 59 1.48 -4.92 12.95
C ASN A 59 2.20 -3.59 13.25
N VAL A 60 2.88 -3.50 14.40
CA VAL A 60 3.74 -2.37 14.72
C VAL A 60 4.96 -2.42 13.79
N VAL A 61 5.16 -1.35 13.04
CA VAL A 61 6.31 -1.17 12.14
C VAL A 61 7.54 -0.68 12.92
N ASP A 62 8.72 -1.14 12.52
CA ASP A 62 9.98 -0.61 13.00
C ASP A 62 10.36 0.63 12.16
N LYS A 63 10.23 1.81 12.77
CA LYS A 63 10.45 3.09 12.07
C LYS A 63 11.92 3.32 11.69
N GLU A 64 12.87 2.64 12.33
CA GLU A 64 14.28 2.70 11.93
C GLU A 64 14.53 1.87 10.67
N LYS A 65 13.76 0.79 10.49
CA LYS A 65 13.87 -0.10 9.33
C LYS A 65 12.89 0.21 8.20
N TRP A 66 11.92 1.10 8.43
CA TRP A 66 10.86 1.47 7.48
C TRP A 66 9.87 0.34 7.13
N PHE A 67 9.77 -0.72 7.94
CA PHE A 67 8.79 -1.79 7.78
C PHE A 67 8.38 -2.43 9.11
#